data_AF-A0A6P4E716-F1
#
_entry.id   AF-A0A6P4E716-F1
#
_cell.length_a   1.000
_cell.length_b   1.000
_cell.length_c   1.000
_cell.angle_alpha   90.00
_cell.angle_beta   90.00
_cell.angle_gamma   90.00
#
_symmetry.space_group_name_H-M   'P 1'
#
loop_
_entity.id
_entity.type
_entity.pdbx_description
1 polymer ?
#
loop_
_entity_poly.entity_id
_entity_poly.type
_entity_poly.pdbx_seq_one_letter_code
_entity_poly.pdbx_strand_id
1 'polypeptide(L)'
;MVVALIEDARKTFSELYYICLVTFALAILIFAIFIFVEKLRFIKCVNFLVALIIVELQIISTFALVVLSWWADFLTFFAVALILVVLFLIIGVFLPAKMDLTLDIAILFIMAFIFLIIASFVLLFQLLVARTVPYAYLVVEIAVTLTILLFVMYHGQTINGNRFAEMRLNDFFLASLILFHDFLIIFWLTFYWQTNYRPITPDSWIETSTTNSTYSNSSDDKYRNLYGNSDWGKRY
;
A
#
# COMPACT_ATOMS: atom_id res chain seq x y z
N MET A 1 3.66 14.05 4.87
CA MET A 1 4.33 14.29 6.17
C MET A 1 3.74 15.48 6.91
N VAL A 2 3.73 16.69 6.34
CA VAL A 2 3.17 17.90 7.00
C VAL A 2 1.69 17.77 7.33
N VAL A 3 0.90 17.12 6.47
CA VAL A 3 -0.55 16.93 6.68
C VAL A 3 -0.87 16.11 7.94
N ALA A 4 -0.02 15.17 8.35
CA ALA A 4 -0.21 14.39 9.57
C ALA A 4 0.14 15.17 10.85
N LEU A 5 0.91 16.25 10.72
CA LEU A 5 1.44 17.05 11.83
C LEU A 5 0.58 18.29 12.14
N ILE A 6 -0.24 18.74 11.17
CA ILE A 6 -1.06 19.95 11.30
C ILE A 6 -2.54 19.56 11.42
N GLU A 7 -3.14 19.88 12.55
CA GLU A 7 -4.53 19.54 12.86
C GLU A 7 -5.54 20.18 11.88
N ASP A 8 -5.30 21.43 11.47
CA ASP A 8 -6.11 22.14 10.47
C ASP A 8 -6.01 21.51 9.07
N ALA A 9 -4.84 20.97 8.71
CA ALA A 9 -4.67 20.24 7.46
C ALA A 9 -5.43 18.91 7.52
N ARG A 10 -5.37 18.20 8.65
CA ARG A 10 -6.13 16.94 8.86
C ARG A 10 -7.63 17.14 8.67
N LYS A 11 -8.19 18.21 9.25
CA LYS A 11 -9.61 18.57 9.11
C LYS A 11 -9.97 18.87 7.66
N THR A 12 -9.16 19.69 6.99
CA THR A 12 -9.38 20.08 5.57
C THR A 12 -9.37 18.86 4.64
N PHE A 13 -8.40 17.95 4.79
CA PHE A 13 -8.33 16.75 3.96
C PHE A 13 -9.37 15.68 4.32
N SER A 14 -9.85 15.64 5.56
CA SER A 14 -10.96 14.76 5.94
C SER A 14 -12.28 15.17 5.26
N GLU A 15 -12.53 16.46 5.09
CA GLU A 15 -13.71 16.97 4.37
C GLU A 15 -13.57 16.82 2.85
N LEU A 16 -12.33 16.76 2.35
CA LEU A 16 -12.00 16.69 0.92
C LEU A 16 -11.61 15.27 0.44
N TYR A 17 -11.98 14.20 1.15
CA TYR A 17 -11.59 12.83 0.80
C TYR A 17 -11.95 12.44 -0.64
N TYR A 18 -13.04 12.99 -1.19
CA TYR A 18 -13.44 12.79 -2.59
C TYR A 18 -12.39 13.32 -3.58
N ILE A 19 -11.74 14.45 -3.28
CA ILE A 19 -10.66 15.01 -4.11
C ILE A 19 -9.51 14.01 -4.19
N CYS A 20 -9.13 13.39 -3.07
CA CYS A 20 -8.08 12.37 -3.04
C CYS A 20 -8.40 11.18 -3.96
N LEU A 21 -9.67 10.72 -3.97
CA LEU A 21 -10.13 9.64 -4.86
C LEU A 21 -10.10 10.06 -6.34
N VAL A 22 -10.49 11.29 -6.66
CA VAL A 22 -10.41 11.82 -8.03
C VAL A 22 -8.95 11.93 -8.48
N THR A 23 -8.06 12.43 -7.62
CA THR A 23 -6.63 12.50 -7.94
C THR A 23 -6.02 11.11 -8.10
N PHE A 24 -6.47 10.10 -7.34
CA PHE A 24 -6.05 8.71 -7.52
C PHE A 24 -6.44 8.18 -8.89
N ALA A 25 -7.72 8.30 -9.26
CA ALA A 25 -8.22 7.83 -10.54
C ALA A 25 -7.50 8.53 -11.71
N LEU A 26 -7.27 9.84 -11.60
CA LEU A 26 -6.53 10.62 -12.58
C LEU A 26 -5.06 10.17 -12.67
N ALA A 27 -4.40 9.94 -11.54
CA ALA A 27 -3.01 9.47 -11.51
C ALA A 27 -2.85 8.12 -12.22
N ILE A 28 -3.73 7.16 -11.93
CA ILE A 28 -3.70 5.83 -12.56
C ILE A 28 -4.00 5.94 -14.06
N LEU A 29 -4.95 6.78 -14.48
CA LEU A 29 -5.26 7.01 -15.89
C LEU A 29 -4.05 7.60 -16.64
N ILE A 30 -3.43 8.64 -16.10
CA ILE A 30 -2.25 9.28 -16.71
C ILE A 30 -1.07 8.29 -16.73
N PHE A 31 -0.89 7.50 -15.67
CA PHE A 31 0.15 6.48 -15.63
C PHE A 31 -0.07 5.38 -16.69
N ALA A 32 -1.31 4.92 -16.89
CA ALA A 32 -1.63 3.98 -17.95
C ALA A 32 -1.32 4.58 -19.34
N ILE A 33 -1.69 5.84 -19.58
CA ILE A 33 -1.32 6.55 -20.82
C ILE A 33 0.20 6.61 -20.98
N PHE A 34 0.94 6.90 -19.90
CA PHE A 34 2.41 6.94 -19.91
C PHE A 34 3.04 5.58 -20.27
N ILE A 35 2.46 4.47 -19.80
CA ILE A 35 2.89 3.11 -20.13
C ILE A 35 2.62 2.76 -21.60
N PHE A 36 1.43 3.05 -22.12
CA PHE A 36 1.05 2.61 -23.48
C PHE A 36 1.51 3.57 -24.58
N VAL A 37 1.63 4.87 -24.29
CA VAL A 37 2.01 5.89 -25.29
C VAL A 37 3.51 6.11 -25.28
N GLU A 38 4.23 5.27 -26.01
CA GLU A 38 5.70 5.33 -26.12
C GLU A 38 6.22 6.71 -26.59
N LYS A 39 5.51 7.38 -27.50
CA LYS A 39 5.87 8.74 -27.96
C LYS A 39 5.97 9.75 -26.82
N LEU A 40 5.11 9.63 -25.80
CA LEU A 40 5.07 10.54 -24.66
C LEU A 40 6.29 10.36 -23.75
N ARG A 41 6.87 9.14 -23.69
CA ARG A 41 8.08 8.85 -22.90
C ARG A 41 9.36 9.40 -23.52
N PHE A 42 9.40 9.56 -24.85
CA PHE A 42 10.61 10.00 -25.56
C PHE A 42 10.71 11.51 -25.78
N ILE A 43 9.65 12.28 -25.54
CA ILE A 43 9.73 13.74 -25.62
C ILE A 43 10.42 14.24 -24.34
N LYS A 44 11.66 14.75 -24.50
CA LYS A 44 12.43 15.38 -23.42
C LYS A 44 11.62 16.48 -22.75
N CYS A 45 11.79 16.65 -21.43
CA CYS A 45 11.02 17.56 -20.58
C CYS A 45 9.56 17.13 -20.34
N VAL A 46 8.81 16.73 -21.38
CA VAL A 46 7.42 16.26 -21.23
C VAL A 46 7.37 14.97 -20.42
N ASN A 47 8.27 14.03 -20.67
CA ASN A 47 8.32 12.79 -19.90
C ASN A 47 8.56 13.02 -18.40
N PHE A 48 9.46 13.94 -18.06
CA PHE A 48 9.74 14.39 -16.71
C PHE A 48 8.53 15.07 -16.08
N LEU A 49 7.91 16.03 -16.78
CA LEU A 49 6.75 16.76 -16.29
C LEU A 49 5.58 15.81 -16.00
N VAL A 50 5.30 14.88 -16.92
CA VAL A 50 4.22 13.90 -16.75
C VAL A 50 4.53 12.95 -15.59
N ALA A 51 5.78 12.49 -15.45
CA ALA A 51 6.19 11.68 -14.31
C ALA A 51 6.02 12.43 -12.98
N LEU A 52 6.40 13.71 -12.92
CA LEU A 52 6.20 14.56 -11.75
C LEU A 52 4.70 14.68 -11.42
N ILE A 53 3.86 14.96 -12.41
CA ILE A 53 2.40 15.05 -12.24
C ILE A 53 1.84 13.74 -11.67
N ILE A 54 2.26 12.58 -12.19
CA ILE A 54 1.82 11.27 -11.67
C ILE A 54 2.19 11.11 -10.20
N VAL A 55 3.44 11.43 -9.83
CA VAL A 55 3.91 11.33 -8.44
C VAL A 55 3.12 12.25 -7.52
N GLU A 56 2.95 13.52 -7.88
CA GLU A 56 2.22 14.49 -7.07
C GLU A 56 0.75 14.10 -6.87
N LEU A 57 0.07 13.65 -7.93
CA LEU A 57 -1.32 13.18 -7.82
C LEU A 57 -1.43 11.94 -6.91
N GLN A 58 -0.45 11.03 -6.94
CA GLN A 58 -0.44 9.88 -6.03
C GLN A 58 -0.16 10.27 -4.57
N ILE A 59 0.71 11.26 -4.34
CA ILE A 59 0.95 11.80 -3.00
C ILE A 59 -0.33 12.43 -2.45
N ILE A 60 -1.03 13.23 -3.26
CA ILE A 60 -2.31 13.85 -2.87
C ILE A 60 -3.36 12.79 -2.58
N SER A 61 -3.49 11.76 -3.42
CA SER A 61 -4.35 10.60 -3.16
C SER A 61 -4.08 9.95 -1.80
N THR A 62 -2.80 9.74 -1.49
CA THR A 62 -2.37 9.10 -0.24
C THR A 62 -2.77 9.90 0.99
N PHE A 63 -3.01 11.22 0.89
CA PHE A 63 -3.47 12.03 2.02
C PHE A 63 -4.80 11.56 2.61
N ALA A 64 -5.70 10.95 1.83
CA ALA A 64 -6.94 10.36 2.36
C ALA A 64 -6.67 9.26 3.41
N LEU A 65 -5.55 8.55 3.30
CA LEU A 65 -5.14 7.54 4.26
C LEU A 65 -4.31 8.16 5.39
N VAL A 66 -3.42 9.10 5.07
CA VAL A 66 -2.52 9.75 6.04
C VAL A 66 -3.27 10.47 7.15
N VAL A 67 -4.40 11.13 6.83
CA VAL A 67 -5.20 11.84 7.84
C VAL A 67 -5.80 10.91 8.89
N LEU A 68 -5.88 9.61 8.63
CA LEU A 68 -6.43 8.61 9.55
C LEU A 68 -5.39 8.04 10.51
N SER A 69 -4.10 8.27 10.25
CA SER A 69 -2.99 7.68 11.02
C SER A 69 -2.26 8.72 11.86
N TRP A 70 -1.71 8.27 12.99
CA TRP A 70 -0.75 9.05 13.76
C TRP A 70 0.59 9.16 13.00
N TRP A 71 1.28 10.30 13.12
CA TRP A 71 2.50 10.56 12.36
C TRP A 71 3.61 9.54 12.61
N ALA A 72 3.70 8.97 13.83
CA ALA A 72 4.72 8.02 14.19
C ALA A 72 4.48 6.62 13.59
N ASP A 73 3.22 6.16 13.58
CA ASP A 73 2.82 4.93 12.89
C ASP A 73 3.04 5.08 11.38
N PHE A 74 2.60 6.20 10.80
CA PHE A 74 2.83 6.54 9.40
C PHE A 74 4.32 6.44 9.03
N LEU A 75 5.21 7.08 9.82
CA LEU A 75 6.64 7.11 9.52
C LEU A 75 7.30 5.73 9.67
N THR A 76 6.90 4.97 10.69
CA THR A 76 7.41 3.62 10.91
C THR A 76 7.05 2.70 9.75
N PHE A 77 5.78 2.65 9.37
CA PHE A 77 5.33 1.79 8.28
C PHE A 77 5.85 2.25 6.91
N PHE A 78 6.04 3.56 6.70
CA PHE A 78 6.73 4.09 5.53
C PHE A 78 8.17 3.54 5.44
N ALA A 79 8.92 3.59 6.54
CA ALA A 79 10.28 3.08 6.60
C ALA A 79 10.33 1.55 6.38
N VAL A 80 9.42 0.79 6.99
CA VAL A 80 9.33 -0.67 6.80
C VAL A 80 9.06 -1.01 5.33
N ALA A 81 8.07 -0.39 4.71
CA ALA A 81 7.75 -0.62 3.30
C ALA A 81 8.93 -0.25 2.38
N LEU A 82 9.60 0.87 2.65
CA LEU A 82 10.76 1.32 1.88
C LEU A 82 11.93 0.32 1.99
N ILE A 83 12.28 -0.10 3.21
CA ILE A 83 13.34 -1.08 3.47
C ILE A 83 13.02 -2.40 2.75
N LEU A 84 11.76 -2.84 2.82
CA LEU A 84 11.34 -4.10 2.19
C LEU A 84 11.49 -4.06 0.66
N VAL A 85 11.05 -2.97 0.02
CA VAL A 85 11.21 -2.79 -1.43
C VAL A 85 12.69 -2.72 -1.81
N VAL A 86 13.50 -1.93 -1.09
CA VAL A 86 14.94 -1.81 -1.36
C VAL A 86 15.66 -3.15 -1.21
N LEU A 87 15.33 -3.91 -0.17
CA LEU A 87 15.90 -5.24 0.07
C LEU A 87 15.59 -6.20 -1.08
N PHE A 88 14.33 -6.28 -1.52
CA PHE A 88 13.95 -7.15 -2.63
C PHE A 88 14.48 -6.65 -3.98
N LEU A 89 14.60 -5.34 -4.18
CA LEU A 89 15.23 -4.77 -5.37
C LEU A 89 16.70 -5.20 -5.45
N ILE A 90 17.45 -5.11 -4.35
CA ILE A 90 18.83 -5.57 -4.24
C ILE A 90 18.91 -7.08 -4.52
N ILE A 91 18.04 -7.89 -3.91
CA ILE A 91 17.99 -9.33 -4.18
C ILE A 91 17.75 -9.59 -5.67
N GLY A 92 16.83 -8.88 -6.31
CA GLY A 92 16.55 -8.99 -7.74
C GLY A 92 17.77 -8.70 -8.60
N VAL A 93 18.47 -7.59 -8.32
CA VAL A 93 19.68 -7.17 -9.04
C VAL A 93 20.81 -8.22 -8.94
N PHE A 94 21.02 -8.78 -7.75
CA PHE A 94 22.11 -9.74 -7.50
C PHE A 94 21.73 -11.22 -7.69
N LEU A 95 20.50 -11.48 -8.13
CA LEU A 95 20.00 -12.84 -8.30
C LEU A 95 20.81 -13.58 -9.39
N PRO A 96 21.22 -14.85 -9.22
CA PRO A 96 22.09 -15.54 -10.17
C PRO A 96 21.55 -15.60 -11.61
N ALA A 97 22.45 -15.68 -12.61
CA ALA A 97 22.10 -15.80 -14.04
C ALA A 97 21.14 -16.97 -14.34
N LYS A 98 21.31 -18.08 -13.62
CA LYS A 98 20.48 -19.30 -13.70
C LYS A 98 19.02 -19.11 -13.26
N MET A 99 18.71 -18.01 -12.57
CA MET A 99 17.38 -17.67 -12.10
C MET A 99 17.01 -16.31 -12.71
N ASP A 100 16.71 -16.34 -14.01
CA ASP A 100 16.31 -15.16 -14.77
C ASP A 100 14.78 -15.02 -14.76
N LEU A 101 14.28 -14.14 -13.89
CA LEU A 101 12.84 -13.86 -13.77
C LEU A 101 12.30 -13.20 -15.04
N THR A 102 13.17 -12.60 -15.87
CA THR A 102 12.77 -11.97 -17.13
C THR A 102 12.49 -12.98 -18.23
N LEU A 103 13.18 -14.13 -18.20
CA LEU A 103 12.90 -15.28 -19.05
C LEU A 103 11.62 -16.00 -18.59
N ASP A 104 11.45 -16.15 -17.28
CA ASP A 104 10.35 -16.90 -16.65
C ASP A 104 9.15 -16.01 -16.26
N ILE A 105 8.93 -14.89 -16.97
CA ILE A 105 7.88 -13.91 -16.64
C ILE A 105 6.47 -14.54 -16.56
N ALA A 106 6.20 -15.57 -17.38
CA ALA A 106 4.92 -16.28 -17.34
C ALA A 106 4.68 -16.97 -15.98
N ILE A 107 5.72 -17.52 -15.35
CA ILE A 107 5.63 -18.14 -14.03
C ILE A 107 5.35 -17.07 -12.98
N LEU A 108 5.97 -15.89 -13.07
CA LEU A 108 5.68 -14.77 -12.19
C LEU A 108 4.21 -14.34 -12.28
N PHE A 109 3.66 -14.23 -13.49
CA PHE A 109 2.25 -13.91 -13.68
C PHE A 109 1.31 -14.97 -13.11
N ILE A 110 1.62 -16.26 -13.27
CA ILE A 110 0.84 -17.37 -12.68
C ILE A 110 0.87 -17.28 -11.15
N MET A 111 2.06 -17.08 -10.55
CA MET A 111 2.20 -16.95 -9.10
C MET A 111 1.46 -15.72 -8.55
N ALA A 112 1.58 -14.57 -9.23
CA ALA A 112 0.85 -13.35 -8.90
C ALA A 112 -0.66 -13.55 -8.94
N PHE A 113 -1.16 -14.27 -9.97
CA PHE A 113 -2.57 -14.55 -10.11
C PHE A 113 -3.10 -15.46 -8.98
N ILE A 114 -2.34 -16.47 -8.57
CA ILE A 114 -2.69 -17.34 -7.43
C ILE A 114 -2.80 -16.54 -6.14
N PHE A 115 -1.80 -15.71 -5.83
CA PHE A 115 -1.83 -14.85 -4.65
C PHE A 115 -2.97 -13.83 -4.69
N LEU A 116 -3.28 -13.27 -5.87
CA LEU A 116 -4.40 -12.35 -6.06
C LEU A 116 -5.76 -13.03 -5.82
N ILE A 117 -5.94 -14.28 -6.26
CA ILE A 117 -7.15 -15.07 -5.96
C ILE A 117 -7.30 -15.25 -4.44
N ILE A 118 -6.22 -15.66 -3.75
CA ILE A 118 -6.21 -15.83 -2.30
C ILE A 118 -6.57 -14.50 -1.60
N ALA A 119 -5.90 -13.41 -1.98
CA ALA A 119 -6.15 -12.08 -1.43
C ALA A 119 -7.60 -11.64 -1.65
N SER A 120 -8.14 -11.81 -2.85
CA SER A 120 -9.50 -11.38 -3.20
C SER A 120 -10.56 -12.18 -2.43
N PHE A 121 -10.40 -13.50 -2.34
CA PHE A 121 -11.32 -14.36 -1.60
C PHE A 121 -11.30 -14.02 -0.11
N VAL A 122 -10.12 -13.92 0.50
CA VAL A 122 -9.99 -13.64 1.94
C VAL A 122 -10.45 -12.21 2.26
N LEU A 123 -10.21 -11.23 1.38
CA LEU A 123 -10.72 -9.87 1.55
C LEU A 123 -12.25 -9.85 1.58
N LEU A 124 -12.90 -10.52 0.62
CA LEU A 124 -14.37 -10.62 0.61
C LEU A 124 -14.88 -11.37 1.85
N PHE A 125 -14.22 -12.45 2.24
CA PHE A 125 -14.57 -13.22 3.44
C PHE A 125 -14.49 -12.36 4.71
N GLN A 126 -13.42 -11.57 4.86
CA GLN A 126 -13.24 -10.63 5.96
C GLN A 126 -14.33 -9.55 5.99
N LEU A 127 -14.76 -9.03 4.83
CA LEU A 127 -15.83 -8.04 4.75
C LEU A 127 -17.20 -8.61 5.14
N LEU A 128 -17.45 -9.88 4.84
CA LEU A 128 -18.72 -10.54 5.12
C LEU A 128 -18.79 -11.18 6.52
N VAL A 129 -17.65 -11.63 7.05
CA VAL A 129 -17.57 -12.35 8.33
C VAL A 129 -16.78 -11.54 9.35
N ALA A 130 -17.49 -10.74 10.14
CA ALA A 130 -16.89 -9.84 11.14
C ALA A 130 -16.04 -10.52 12.24
N ARG A 131 -16.05 -11.85 12.32
CA ARG A 131 -15.32 -12.62 13.36
C ARG A 131 -13.85 -12.91 12.98
N THR A 132 -13.41 -12.64 11.76
CA THR A 132 -12.05 -12.99 11.29
C THR A 132 -11.01 -11.86 11.38
N VAL A 133 -11.43 -10.70 11.90
CA VAL A 133 -10.57 -9.56 12.22
C VAL A 133 -9.60 -9.94 13.35
N PRO A 134 -8.26 -9.76 13.23
CA PRO A 134 -7.50 -9.22 12.08
C PRO A 134 -6.89 -10.26 11.14
N TYR A 135 -6.87 -11.53 11.52
CA TYR A 135 -6.02 -12.54 10.88
C TYR A 135 -6.28 -12.68 9.38
N ALA A 136 -7.52 -12.49 8.92
CA ALA A 136 -7.84 -12.53 7.50
C ALA A 136 -7.21 -11.36 6.73
N TYR A 137 -7.18 -10.14 7.28
CA TYR A 137 -6.52 -9.02 6.61
C TYR A 137 -5.00 -9.23 6.48
N LEU A 138 -4.37 -9.81 7.50
CA LEU A 138 -2.95 -10.16 7.46
C LEU A 138 -2.63 -11.10 6.28
N VAL A 139 -3.51 -12.07 5.99
CA VAL A 139 -3.36 -12.96 4.83
C VAL A 139 -3.46 -12.18 3.51
N VAL A 140 -4.38 -11.20 3.41
CA VAL A 140 -4.50 -10.33 2.24
C VAL A 140 -3.23 -9.51 2.03
N GLU A 141 -2.77 -8.84 3.08
CA GLU A 141 -1.56 -8.02 3.03
C GLU A 141 -0.33 -8.83 2.63
N ILE A 142 -0.13 -10.02 3.22
CA ILE A 142 1.01 -10.88 2.88
C ILE A 142 0.90 -11.35 1.42
N ALA A 143 -0.27 -11.79 0.96
CA ALA A 143 -0.44 -12.28 -0.40
C ALA A 143 -0.17 -11.18 -1.45
N VAL A 144 -0.71 -9.97 -1.24
CA VAL A 144 -0.45 -8.85 -2.16
C VAL A 144 1.00 -8.38 -2.06
N THR A 145 1.56 -8.27 -0.85
CA THR A 145 2.96 -7.86 -0.66
C THR A 145 3.92 -8.83 -1.34
N LEU A 146 3.74 -10.15 -1.19
CA LEU A 146 4.55 -11.14 -1.88
C LEU A 146 4.44 -11.02 -3.41
N THR A 147 3.24 -10.75 -3.92
CA THR A 147 3.01 -10.51 -5.36
C THR A 147 3.86 -9.33 -5.84
N ILE A 148 3.76 -8.19 -5.15
CA ILE A 148 4.52 -6.98 -5.52
C ILE A 148 6.02 -7.21 -5.39
N LEU A 149 6.50 -7.86 -4.33
CA LEU A 149 7.93 -8.11 -4.13
C LEU A 149 8.54 -9.03 -5.20
N LEU A 150 7.77 -9.99 -5.74
CA LEU A 150 8.19 -10.77 -6.91
C LEU A 150 8.39 -9.87 -8.14
N PHE A 151 7.48 -8.92 -8.38
CA PHE A 151 7.62 -7.95 -9.46
C PHE A 151 8.74 -6.94 -9.22
N VAL A 152 8.98 -6.51 -7.98
CA VAL A 152 10.13 -5.65 -7.63
C VAL A 152 11.45 -6.33 -7.97
N MET A 153 11.60 -7.63 -7.68
CA MET A 153 12.79 -8.39 -8.07
C MET A 153 12.93 -8.47 -9.59
N TYR A 154 11.84 -8.76 -10.30
CA TYR A 154 11.79 -8.75 -11.77
C TYR A 154 12.19 -7.38 -12.35
N HIS A 155 11.64 -6.29 -11.81
CA HIS A 155 11.96 -4.93 -12.22
C HIS A 155 13.44 -4.62 -11.96
N GLY A 156 13.98 -5.03 -10.81
CA GLY A 156 15.42 -4.94 -10.52
C GLY A 156 16.29 -5.61 -11.58
N GLN A 157 15.91 -6.80 -12.05
CA GLN A 157 16.61 -7.48 -13.15
C GLN A 157 16.50 -6.73 -14.48
N THR A 158 15.30 -6.28 -14.85
CA THR A 158 15.09 -5.53 -16.10
C THR A 158 15.84 -4.19 -16.12
N ILE A 159 15.96 -3.51 -14.97
CA ILE A 159 16.65 -2.23 -14.83
C ILE A 159 18.18 -2.43 -14.83
N ASN A 160 18.68 -3.47 -14.17
CA ASN A 160 20.11 -3.79 -14.15
C ASN A 160 20.62 -4.24 -15.53
N GLY A 161 19.75 -4.87 -16.34
CA GLY A 161 20.07 -5.35 -17.68
C GLY A 161 20.86 -6.66 -17.68
N ASN A 162 21.38 -7.05 -18.85
CA ASN A 162 22.12 -8.31 -19.08
C ASN A 162 21.28 -9.57 -18.79
N ARG A 163 19.98 -9.50 -19.12
CA ARG A 163 18.97 -10.57 -18.94
C ARG A 163 18.13 -10.72 -20.19
N PHE A 164 17.25 -11.73 -20.23
CA PHE A 164 16.40 -11.99 -21.39
C PHE A 164 15.57 -10.77 -21.82
N ALA A 165 15.01 -10.02 -20.87
CA ALA A 165 14.37 -8.74 -21.13
C ALA A 165 15.02 -7.63 -20.30
N GLU A 166 15.34 -6.51 -20.95
CA GLU A 166 15.95 -5.35 -20.33
C GLU A 166 15.17 -4.07 -20.66
N MET A 167 15.17 -3.13 -19.72
CA MET A 167 14.54 -1.84 -19.92
C MET A 167 15.47 -0.90 -20.69
N ARG A 168 14.91 -0.09 -21.59
CA ARG A 168 15.71 0.84 -22.38
C ARG A 168 16.25 1.97 -21.49
N LEU A 169 17.45 2.45 -21.79
CA LEU A 169 18.08 3.55 -21.05
C LEU A 169 17.24 4.84 -21.01
N ASN A 170 16.42 5.09 -22.05
CA ASN A 170 15.56 6.26 -22.13
C ASN A 170 14.25 6.12 -21.31
N ASP A 171 13.94 4.93 -20.78
CA ASP A 171 12.72 4.66 -20.02
C ASP A 171 12.93 4.79 -18.49
N PHE A 172 14.01 5.45 -18.04
CA PHE A 172 14.32 5.56 -16.60
C PHE A 172 13.18 6.16 -15.76
N PHE A 173 12.43 7.12 -16.28
CA PHE A 173 11.23 7.64 -15.60
C PHE A 173 10.13 6.56 -15.46
N LEU A 174 9.98 5.68 -16.45
CA LEU A 174 9.04 4.57 -16.38
C LEU A 174 9.46 3.57 -15.28
N ALA A 175 10.75 3.20 -15.21
CA ALA A 175 11.25 2.36 -14.11
C ALA A 175 10.99 2.98 -12.74
N SER A 176 11.32 4.27 -12.58
CA SER A 176 11.11 4.97 -11.31
C SER A 176 9.63 5.01 -10.92
N LEU A 177 8.73 5.26 -11.89
CA LEU A 177 7.30 5.26 -11.63
C LEU A 177 6.77 3.86 -11.27
N ILE A 178 7.25 2.81 -11.93
CA ILE A 178 6.84 1.43 -11.61
C ILE A 178 7.26 1.08 -10.17
N LEU A 179 8.53 1.28 -9.81
CA LEU A 179 9.01 1.03 -8.45
C LEU A 179 8.32 1.90 -7.39
N PHE A 180 7.96 3.14 -7.75
CA PHE A 180 7.17 4.01 -6.89
C PHE A 180 5.77 3.45 -6.63
N HIS A 181 5.09 2.91 -7.65
CA HIS A 181 3.78 2.28 -7.46
C HIS A 181 3.87 0.96 -6.69
N ASP A 182 4.91 0.16 -6.92
CA ASP A 182 5.17 -1.05 -6.12
C ASP A 182 5.31 -0.70 -4.63
N PHE A 183 6.09 0.34 -4.32
CA PHE A 183 6.20 0.88 -2.97
C PHE A 183 4.85 1.36 -2.42
N LEU A 184 4.09 2.14 -3.19
CA LEU A 184 2.81 2.68 -2.74
C LEU A 184 1.81 1.59 -2.41
N ILE A 185 1.71 0.53 -3.22
CA ILE A 185 0.77 -0.57 -2.95
C ILE A 185 1.09 -1.23 -1.61
N ILE A 186 2.36 -1.59 -1.37
CA ILE A 186 2.79 -2.17 -0.10
C ILE A 186 2.51 -1.20 1.05
N PHE A 187 2.88 0.07 0.88
CA PHE A 187 2.67 1.09 1.91
C PHE A 187 1.18 1.31 2.23
N TRP A 188 0.30 1.35 1.24
CA TRP A 188 -1.14 1.53 1.44
C TRP A 188 -1.78 0.38 2.21
N LEU A 189 -1.33 -0.86 1.99
CA LEU A 189 -1.83 -2.01 2.75
C LEU A 189 -1.58 -1.88 4.26
N THR A 190 -0.49 -1.21 4.65
CA THR A 190 -0.15 -1.04 6.07
C THR A 190 -1.11 -0.11 6.83
N PHE A 191 -1.87 0.74 6.14
CA PHE A 191 -2.79 1.69 6.79
C PHE A 191 -3.89 1.01 7.60
N TYR A 192 -4.24 -0.22 7.27
CA TYR A 192 -5.15 -1.00 8.10
C TYR A 192 -4.63 -1.15 9.53
N TRP A 193 -3.34 -1.45 9.71
CA TRP A 193 -2.73 -1.56 11.03
C TRP A 193 -2.54 -0.21 11.69
N GLN A 194 -2.09 0.79 10.92
CA GLN A 194 -1.89 2.15 11.42
C GLN A 194 -3.18 2.77 11.97
N THR A 195 -4.35 2.39 11.43
CA THR A 195 -5.64 2.99 11.81
C THR A 195 -6.40 2.15 12.83
N ASN A 196 -6.44 0.83 12.67
CA ASN A 196 -7.24 -0.07 13.51
C ASN A 196 -6.51 -0.55 14.77
N TYR A 197 -5.19 -0.79 14.67
CA TYR A 197 -4.40 -1.39 15.75
C TYR A 197 -3.43 -0.41 16.40
N ARG A 198 -2.90 0.55 15.64
CA ARG A 198 -2.11 1.67 16.15
C ARG A 198 -0.99 1.23 17.11
N PRO A 199 -0.02 0.42 16.65
CA PRO A 199 0.99 -0.17 17.53
C PRO A 199 1.86 0.85 18.28
N ILE A 200 1.97 2.09 17.79
CA ILE A 200 2.85 3.12 18.38
C ILE A 200 2.04 4.30 18.97
N THR A 201 0.84 4.58 18.45
CA THR A 201 0.04 5.73 18.84
C THR A 201 -0.28 5.69 20.35
N PRO A 202 0.03 6.76 21.13
CA PRO A 202 -0.35 6.84 22.53
C PRO A 202 -1.86 7.03 22.73
N ASP A 203 -2.44 6.45 23.79
CA ASP A 203 -3.86 6.60 24.12
C ASP A 203 -4.28 8.07 24.35
N SER A 204 -3.39 8.90 24.89
CA SER A 204 -3.64 10.33 25.13
C SER A 204 -3.89 11.14 23.85
N TRP A 205 -3.41 10.67 22.70
CA TRP A 205 -3.71 11.29 21.41
C TRP A 205 -5.17 11.08 20.99
N ILE A 206 -5.79 9.97 21.40
CA ILE A 206 -7.21 9.70 21.11
C ILE A 206 -8.08 10.74 21.82
N GLU A 207 -7.79 11.01 23.09
CA GLU A 207 -8.54 11.98 23.90
C GLU A 207 -8.52 13.41 23.31
N THR A 208 -7.44 13.77 22.60
CA THR A 208 -7.28 15.09 21.97
C THR A 208 -7.76 15.16 20.52
N SER A 209 -7.82 14.03 19.81
CA SER A 209 -8.21 13.99 18.39
C SER A 209 -9.71 13.80 18.13
N THR A 210 -10.49 13.37 19.13
CA THR A 210 -11.96 13.32 19.07
C THR A 210 -12.62 14.57 19.63
N THR A 211 -13.07 15.48 18.76
CA THR A 211 -14.15 16.44 19.08
C THR A 211 -15.51 15.86 18.69
N ASN A 212 -15.80 14.61 19.06
CA ASN A 212 -17.13 14.01 18.92
C ASN A 212 -17.39 13.02 20.04
N SER A 213 -18.09 13.51 21.06
CA SER A 213 -18.56 12.84 22.26
C SER A 213 -19.65 11.79 21.98
N THR A 214 -19.36 10.74 21.20
CA THR A 214 -20.33 9.64 20.98
C THR A 214 -19.74 8.24 20.79
N TYR A 215 -18.43 8.05 20.74
CA TYR A 215 -17.82 6.72 20.49
C TYR A 215 -17.04 6.11 21.68
N SER A 216 -17.35 6.54 22.90
CA SER A 216 -16.61 6.08 24.10
C SER A 216 -17.10 4.78 24.77
N ASN A 217 -18.19 4.15 24.32
CA ASN A 217 -18.79 3.05 25.12
C ASN A 217 -18.73 1.64 24.50
N SER A 218 -18.15 1.41 23.31
CA SER A 218 -18.30 0.10 22.66
C SER A 218 -17.06 -0.79 22.61
N SER A 219 -15.86 -0.26 22.85
CA SER A 219 -14.60 -1.02 22.73
C SER A 219 -14.18 -1.63 24.07
N ASP A 220 -14.26 -0.86 25.15
CA ASP A 220 -13.83 -1.28 26.48
C ASP A 220 -14.77 -2.34 27.10
N ASP A 221 -16.06 -2.24 26.81
CA ASP A 221 -17.06 -3.23 27.26
C ASP A 221 -16.90 -4.58 26.54
N LYS A 222 -16.36 -4.61 25.31
CA LYS A 222 -16.22 -5.85 24.55
C LYS A 222 -15.10 -6.75 25.08
N TYR A 223 -14.02 -6.16 25.59
CA TYR A 223 -12.91 -6.90 26.22
C TYR A 223 -13.21 -7.25 27.68
N ARG A 224 -13.95 -6.42 28.43
CA ARG A 224 -14.41 -6.77 29.79
C ARG A 224 -15.42 -7.92 29.79
N ASN A 225 -16.32 -7.99 28.81
CA ASN A 225 -17.33 -9.05 28.74
C ASN A 225 -16.79 -10.43 28.32
N LEU A 226 -15.63 -10.50 27.66
CA LEU A 226 -15.00 -11.77 27.26
C LEU A 226 -14.34 -12.53 28.43
N TYR A 227 -13.95 -11.82 29.49
CA TYR A 227 -13.43 -12.44 30.72
C TYR A 227 -14.48 -12.59 31.84
N GLY A 228 -15.64 -11.92 31.70
CA GLY A 228 -16.66 -11.86 32.74
C GLY A 228 -17.84 -12.84 32.59
N ASN A 229 -17.96 -13.56 31.47
CA ASN A 229 -19.16 -14.37 31.21
C ASN A 229 -18.84 -15.80 30.77
N SER A 230 -18.23 -16.57 31.67
CA SER A 230 -18.23 -18.04 31.61
C SER A 230 -19.55 -18.58 32.19
N ASP A 231 -20.66 -18.40 31.46
CA ASP A 231 -21.91 -19.08 31.78
C ASP A 231 -22.44 -19.80 30.52
N TRP A 232 -21.62 -20.74 30.03
CA TRP A 232 -22.02 -21.73 29.05
C TRP A 232 -22.38 -23.03 29.78
N GLY A 233 -23.68 -23.25 30.01
CA GLY A 233 -24.08 -24.55 30.55
C GLY A 233 -25.53 -24.77 30.94
N LYS A 234 -26.52 -23.99 30.49
CA LYS A 234 -27.94 -24.39 30.65
C LYS A 234 -28.79 -24.07 29.42
N ARG A 235 -29.15 -25.19 28.76
CA ARG A 235 -30.50 -25.58 28.35
C ARG A 235 -30.96 -25.23 26.93
N TYR A 236 -31.11 -26.34 26.19
CA TYR A 236 -31.93 -26.68 25.01
C TYR A 236 -31.50 -26.11 23.68
#